data_AF-A0AA36F9A5-F1
#
_entry.id   AF-A0AA36F9A5-F1
#
_cell.length_a   1.000
_cell.length_b   1.000
_cell.length_c   1.000
_cell.angle_alpha   90.00
_cell.angle_beta   90.00
_cell.angle_gamma   90.00
#
_symmetry.space_group_name_H-M   'P 1'
#
loop_
_entity.id
_entity.type
_entity.pdbx_description
1 polymer ?
#
loop_
_entity_poly.entity_id
_entity_poly.type
_entity_poly.pdbx_seq_one_letter_code
_entity_poly.pdbx_strand_id
1 'polypeptide(L)'
;MEVYTTEESCERTCENRFETNIFASCKKKSHCICKDGHYRNQNECIPGTKCDICHINGTVHEHGSIWESSAGCEICQCVGGKSVCKRICPIPECNEDEKLIYEKDNCCPKCKHITEGTCGLHKVWDYLKNSNGTCQSVDKIQLTYCSGGCGDTRSYPMLTNDSTGTCSNHCHCCEGSIAKVNENIHHSFIYRTLHENLLIFSSS
;
A
#
# COMPACT_ATOMS: atom_id res chain seq x y z
N MET A 1 -3.36 -38.56 -29.42
CA MET A 1 -2.92 -39.52 -30.47
C MET A 1 -1.46 -39.24 -30.83
N GLU A 2 -0.63 -40.28 -30.89
CA GLU A 2 0.77 -40.18 -31.30
C GLU A 2 0.95 -40.52 -32.78
N VAL A 3 1.96 -39.90 -33.42
CA VAL A 3 2.36 -40.11 -34.80
C VAL A 3 3.88 -40.26 -34.84
N TYR A 4 4.38 -41.23 -35.59
CA TYR A 4 5.81 -41.42 -35.78
C TYR A 4 6.34 -40.46 -36.84
N THR A 5 7.46 -39.81 -36.57
CA THR A 5 8.15 -38.93 -37.52
C THR A 5 9.61 -39.31 -37.66
N THR A 6 10.13 -39.17 -38.88
CA THR A 6 11.53 -39.41 -39.26
C THR A 6 12.32 -38.13 -39.49
N GLU A 7 11.64 -36.97 -39.43
CA GLU A 7 12.21 -35.65 -39.66
C GLU A 7 12.40 -34.88 -38.35
N GLU A 8 13.15 -33.78 -38.37
CA GLU A 8 13.26 -32.88 -37.22
C GLU A 8 11.90 -32.29 -36.88
N SER A 9 11.38 -32.61 -35.70
CA SER A 9 10.06 -32.17 -35.26
C SER A 9 10.10 -31.63 -33.85
N CYS A 10 9.28 -30.62 -33.60
CA CYS A 10 9.16 -29.93 -32.33
C CYS A 10 7.82 -30.28 -31.69
N GLU A 11 7.83 -30.90 -30.53
CA GLU A 11 6.61 -31.27 -29.81
C GLU A 11 6.25 -30.21 -28.77
N ARG A 12 4.97 -29.81 -28.74
CA ARG A 12 4.42 -28.90 -27.73
C ARG A 12 3.83 -29.68 -26.56
N THR A 13 4.06 -29.19 -25.36
CA THR A 13 3.35 -29.58 -24.14
C THR A 13 2.19 -28.63 -23.89
N CYS A 14 1.29 -28.96 -22.95
CA CYS A 14 0.25 -28.02 -22.53
C CYS A 14 0.83 -26.70 -21.97
N GLU A 15 2.03 -26.75 -21.37
CA GLU A 15 2.64 -25.59 -20.71
C GLU A 15 3.25 -24.58 -21.70
N ASN A 16 3.85 -25.08 -22.79
CA ASN A 16 4.58 -24.30 -23.79
C ASN A 16 3.80 -24.11 -25.11
N ARG A 17 2.52 -24.49 -25.15
CA ARG A 17 1.71 -24.47 -26.40
C ARG A 17 1.59 -23.09 -27.05
N PHE A 18 1.72 -22.02 -26.28
CA PHE A 18 1.65 -20.63 -26.74
C PHE A 18 3.02 -19.95 -26.87
N GLU A 19 4.11 -20.67 -26.60
CA GLU A 19 5.45 -20.10 -26.71
C GLU A 19 5.87 -19.97 -28.19
N THR A 20 6.50 -18.83 -28.48
CA THR A 20 6.97 -18.47 -29.83
C THR A 20 8.31 -19.12 -30.16
N ASN A 21 9.10 -19.51 -29.16
CA ASN A 21 10.42 -20.13 -29.35
C ASN A 21 10.43 -21.60 -28.91
N ILE A 22 9.97 -22.48 -29.79
CA ILE A 22 9.95 -23.93 -29.53
C ILE A 22 11.21 -24.67 -29.96
N PHE A 23 12.16 -23.95 -30.57
CA PHE A 23 13.32 -24.56 -31.22
C PHE A 23 14.22 -25.35 -30.25
N ALA A 24 14.16 -25.04 -28.95
CA ALA A 24 14.91 -25.75 -27.91
C ALA A 24 14.38 -27.17 -27.62
N SER A 25 13.13 -27.49 -27.97
CA SER A 25 12.51 -28.80 -27.69
C SER A 25 12.45 -29.72 -28.92
N CYS A 26 13.01 -29.28 -30.05
CA CYS A 26 13.00 -30.06 -31.29
C CYS A 26 13.99 -31.22 -31.21
N LYS A 27 13.54 -32.40 -31.66
CA LYS A 27 14.39 -33.59 -31.74
C LYS A 27 14.71 -33.89 -33.20
N LYS A 28 16.00 -34.08 -33.49
CA LYS A 28 16.54 -34.41 -34.82
C LYS A 28 16.57 -35.92 -35.13
N LYS A 29 15.96 -36.74 -34.29
CA LYS A 29 15.95 -38.21 -34.42
C LYS A 29 14.53 -38.72 -34.57
N SER A 30 14.38 -39.85 -35.24
CA SER A 30 13.10 -40.54 -35.41
C SER A 30 12.46 -40.85 -34.06
N HIS A 31 11.25 -40.35 -33.82
CA HIS A 31 10.52 -40.56 -32.57
C HIS A 31 9.01 -40.38 -32.74
N CYS A 32 8.23 -40.72 -31.71
CA CYS A 32 6.79 -40.44 -31.67
C CYS A 32 6.54 -39.02 -31.15
N ILE A 33 5.66 -38.29 -31.82
CA ILE A 33 5.17 -36.97 -31.41
C ILE A 33 3.64 -36.96 -31.32
N CYS A 34 3.09 -36.03 -30.55
CA CYS A 34 1.66 -35.76 -30.60
C CYS A 34 1.23 -35.25 -31.97
N LYS A 35 0.11 -35.77 -32.47
CA LYS A 35 -0.56 -35.26 -33.67
C LYS A 35 -0.93 -33.78 -33.50
N ASP A 36 -0.98 -33.02 -34.59
CA ASP A 36 -1.50 -31.66 -34.60
C ASP A 36 -2.84 -31.53 -33.83
N GLY A 37 -2.93 -30.48 -33.01
CA GLY A 37 -4.05 -30.26 -32.09
C GLY A 37 -4.00 -31.08 -30.80
N HIS A 38 -3.00 -31.95 -30.63
CA HIS A 38 -2.69 -32.64 -29.38
C HIS A 38 -1.35 -32.19 -28.81
N TYR A 39 -1.26 -32.24 -27.50
CA TYR A 39 -0.11 -31.75 -26.74
C TYR A 39 0.31 -32.80 -25.73
N ARG A 40 1.62 -32.92 -25.50
CA ARG A 40 2.12 -33.87 -24.51
C ARG A 40 1.85 -33.32 -23.11
N ASN A 41 1.11 -34.08 -22.33
CA ASN A 41 0.93 -33.83 -20.91
C ASN A 41 1.43 -35.04 -20.14
N GLN A 42 2.45 -34.85 -19.30
CA GLN A 42 3.20 -35.94 -18.69
C GLN A 42 3.70 -36.92 -19.78
N ASN A 43 3.03 -38.06 -19.97
CA ASN A 43 3.37 -39.07 -20.98
C ASN A 43 2.25 -39.34 -22.00
N GLU A 44 1.16 -38.58 -21.98
CA GLU A 44 0.00 -38.79 -22.86
C GLU A 44 -0.22 -37.61 -23.82
N CYS A 45 -0.57 -37.90 -25.07
CA CYS A 45 -0.99 -36.89 -26.03
C CYS A 45 -2.48 -36.60 -25.91
N ILE A 46 -2.81 -35.49 -25.26
CA ILE A 46 -4.18 -35.06 -25.01
C ILE A 46 -4.62 -33.94 -25.98
N PRO A 47 -5.93 -33.81 -26.30
CA PRO A 47 -6.43 -32.71 -27.11
C PRO A 47 -6.15 -31.35 -26.45
N GLY A 48 -5.92 -30.31 -27.25
CA GLY A 48 -5.69 -28.94 -26.75
C GLY A 48 -6.76 -28.44 -25.78
N THR A 49 -8.02 -28.83 -25.97
CA THR A 49 -9.14 -28.50 -25.08
C THR A 49 -8.98 -29.02 -23.66
N LYS A 50 -8.17 -30.08 -23.44
CA LYS A 50 -7.84 -30.56 -22.10
C LYS A 50 -6.68 -29.79 -21.47
N CYS A 51 -5.81 -29.17 -22.27
CA CYS A 51 -4.78 -28.24 -21.78
C CYS A 51 -5.37 -26.90 -21.32
N ASP A 52 -6.62 -26.62 -21.68
CA ASP A 52 -7.31 -25.37 -21.41
C ASP A 52 -7.91 -25.28 -20.00
N ILE A 53 -7.85 -26.37 -19.25
CA ILE A 53 -8.48 -26.55 -17.94
C ILE A 53 -7.49 -26.21 -16.83
N CYS A 54 -7.91 -25.41 -15.85
CA CYS A 54 -7.12 -25.09 -14.67
C CYS A 54 -7.54 -25.97 -13.49
N HIS A 55 -6.55 -26.53 -12.79
CA HIS A 55 -6.75 -27.31 -11.55
C HIS A 55 -6.24 -26.50 -10.36
N ILE A 56 -7.15 -25.92 -9.58
CA ILE A 56 -6.83 -25.02 -8.47
C ILE A 56 -7.41 -25.59 -7.19
N ASN A 57 -6.57 -25.96 -6.23
CA ASN A 57 -6.98 -26.49 -4.91
C ASN A 57 -7.98 -27.66 -5.00
N GLY A 58 -7.87 -28.51 -6.02
CA GLY A 58 -8.78 -29.64 -6.27
C GLY A 58 -10.05 -29.28 -7.06
N THR A 59 -10.29 -28.00 -7.34
CA THR A 59 -11.39 -27.53 -8.20
C THR A 59 -10.94 -27.44 -9.65
N VAL A 60 -11.83 -27.83 -10.56
CA VAL A 60 -11.62 -27.79 -12.01
C VAL A 60 -12.30 -26.55 -12.58
N HIS A 61 -11.55 -25.73 -13.30
CA HIS A 61 -11.99 -24.49 -13.92
C HIS A 61 -11.79 -24.56 -15.42
N GLU A 62 -12.87 -24.38 -16.19
CA GLU A 62 -12.80 -24.34 -17.65
C GLU A 62 -12.16 -23.05 -18.15
N HIS A 63 -11.68 -23.05 -19.39
CA HIS A 63 -11.16 -21.86 -20.04
C HIS A 63 -12.17 -20.72 -19.99
N GLY A 64 -11.69 -19.53 -19.63
CA GLY A 64 -12.49 -18.32 -19.52
C GLY A 64 -13.31 -18.22 -18.23
N SER A 65 -13.43 -19.29 -17.43
CA SER A 65 -14.10 -19.24 -16.14
C SER A 65 -13.40 -18.27 -15.20
N ILE A 66 -14.21 -17.57 -14.39
CA ILE A 66 -13.77 -16.53 -13.46
C ILE A 66 -14.20 -16.95 -12.06
N TRP A 67 -13.31 -16.79 -11.07
CA TRP A 67 -13.61 -17.10 -9.68
C TRP A 67 -12.88 -16.14 -8.73
N GLU A 68 -13.40 -15.99 -7.53
CA GLU A 68 -12.71 -15.30 -6.44
C GLU A 68 -11.67 -16.24 -5.82
N SER A 69 -10.45 -15.73 -5.59
CA SER A 69 -9.42 -16.52 -4.91
C SER A 69 -9.80 -16.78 -3.47
N SER A 70 -9.23 -17.82 -2.86
CA SER A 70 -9.47 -18.15 -1.45
C SER A 70 -9.04 -17.03 -0.48
N ALA A 71 -8.23 -16.07 -0.94
CA ALA A 71 -7.84 -14.90 -0.16
C ALA A 71 -8.92 -13.78 -0.15
N GLY A 72 -9.97 -13.90 -0.97
CA GLY A 72 -11.14 -13.00 -0.97
C GLY A 72 -10.90 -11.59 -1.52
N CYS A 73 -9.83 -11.42 -2.30
CA CYS A 73 -9.28 -10.11 -2.70
C CYS A 73 -8.67 -10.13 -4.10
N GLU A 74 -8.83 -11.25 -4.81
CA GLU A 74 -8.35 -11.45 -6.17
C GLU A 74 -9.47 -12.09 -6.97
N ILE A 75 -9.62 -11.62 -8.20
CA ILE A 75 -10.41 -12.32 -9.19
C ILE A 75 -9.45 -13.00 -10.14
N CYS A 76 -9.62 -14.31 -10.26
CA CYS A 76 -8.83 -15.17 -11.12
C CYS A 76 -9.64 -15.58 -12.33
N GLN A 77 -8.94 -15.76 -13.46
CA GLN A 77 -9.49 -16.33 -14.67
C GLN A 77 -8.61 -17.47 -15.15
N CYS A 78 -9.22 -18.54 -15.65
CA CYS A 78 -8.48 -19.61 -16.31
C CYS A 78 -8.21 -19.20 -17.75
N VAL A 79 -6.95 -18.87 -18.06
CA VAL A 79 -6.53 -18.52 -19.41
C VAL A 79 -5.59 -19.60 -19.89
N GLY A 80 -6.17 -20.50 -20.66
CA GLY A 80 -5.42 -21.53 -21.34
C GLY A 80 -4.66 -22.50 -20.43
N GLY A 81 -5.32 -22.99 -19.38
CA GLY A 81 -4.75 -23.93 -18.41
C GLY A 81 -3.91 -23.27 -17.31
N LYS A 82 -3.73 -21.95 -17.36
CA LYS A 82 -3.04 -21.16 -16.32
C LYS A 82 -4.03 -20.24 -15.61
N SER A 83 -3.95 -20.19 -14.28
CA SER A 83 -4.70 -19.21 -13.49
C SER A 83 -4.03 -17.84 -13.58
N VAL A 84 -4.75 -16.86 -14.10
CA VAL A 84 -4.31 -15.45 -14.12
C VAL A 84 -5.17 -14.68 -13.14
N CYS A 85 -4.57 -14.17 -12.07
CA CYS A 85 -5.28 -13.48 -10.99
C CYS A 85 -4.96 -12.00 -10.96
N LYS A 86 -5.99 -11.17 -10.72
CA LYS A 86 -5.86 -9.73 -10.52
C LYS A 86 -6.37 -9.38 -9.13
N ARG A 87 -5.57 -8.65 -8.35
CA ARG A 87 -5.98 -8.11 -7.06
C ARG A 87 -7.09 -7.07 -7.24
N ILE A 88 -8.13 -7.22 -6.45
CA ILE A 88 -9.25 -6.29 -6.30
C ILE A 88 -9.28 -5.89 -4.84
N CYS A 89 -8.60 -4.79 -4.54
CA CYS A 89 -8.57 -4.21 -3.21
C CYS A 89 -8.95 -2.73 -3.30
N PRO A 90 -9.82 -2.23 -2.40
CA PRO A 90 -9.92 -0.81 -2.18
C PRO A 90 -8.57 -0.31 -1.64
N ILE A 91 -8.05 0.78 -2.23
CA ILE A 91 -6.85 1.45 -1.74
C ILE A 91 -7.33 2.59 -0.83
N PRO A 92 -7.12 2.50 0.50
CA PRO A 92 -7.52 3.58 1.40
C PRO A 92 -6.63 4.82 1.22
N GLU A 93 -7.22 5.99 1.43
CA GLU A 93 -6.46 7.23 1.65
C GLU A 93 -6.03 7.26 3.13
N CYS A 94 -4.73 7.40 3.38
CA CYS A 94 -4.16 7.45 4.73
C CYS A 94 -4.04 8.88 5.23
N ASN A 95 -4.13 9.07 6.55
CA ASN A 95 -3.87 10.35 7.18
C ASN A 95 -2.36 10.72 7.11
N GLU A 96 -2.01 11.97 7.40
CA GLU A 96 -0.62 12.46 7.31
C GLU A 96 0.38 11.68 8.20
N ASP A 97 -0.09 11.06 9.28
CA ASP A 97 0.68 10.29 10.25
C ASP A 97 0.62 8.76 10.00
N GLU A 98 -0.02 8.35 8.90
CA GLU A 98 -0.18 6.97 8.51
C GLU A 98 0.50 6.69 7.16
N LYS A 99 0.92 5.44 6.97
CA LYS A 99 1.41 4.97 5.67
C LYS A 99 0.63 3.74 5.22
N LEU A 100 0.47 3.64 3.91
CA LEU A 100 -0.10 2.46 3.27
C LEU A 100 0.89 1.30 3.35
N ILE A 101 0.49 0.18 3.94
CA ILE A 101 1.33 -1.02 4.11
C ILE A 101 0.68 -2.23 3.46
N TYR A 102 1.49 -2.98 2.72
CA TYR A 102 1.16 -4.30 2.17
C TYR A 102 1.79 -5.37 3.07
N GLU A 103 1.01 -5.93 4.00
CA GLU A 103 1.50 -7.00 4.87
C GLU A 103 1.49 -8.34 4.12
N LYS A 104 2.45 -9.21 4.43
CA LYS A 104 2.64 -10.49 3.72
C LYS A 104 1.43 -11.42 3.81
N ASP A 105 0.67 -11.34 4.90
CA ASP A 105 -0.48 -12.20 5.20
C ASP A 105 -1.84 -11.51 4.96
N ASN A 106 -1.84 -10.23 4.60
CA ASN A 106 -3.05 -9.50 4.24
C ASN A 106 -3.04 -9.19 2.74
N CYS A 107 -4.10 -9.58 2.06
CA CYS A 107 -4.15 -9.38 0.62
C CYS A 107 -4.35 -7.90 0.22
N CYS A 108 -5.10 -7.15 1.01
CA CYS A 108 -5.36 -5.73 0.78
C CYS A 108 -4.53 -4.85 1.71
N PRO A 109 -4.04 -3.69 1.20
CA PRO A 109 -3.24 -2.80 2.00
C PRO A 109 -4.08 -2.11 3.08
N LYS A 110 -3.42 -1.69 4.15
CA LYS A 110 -4.02 -0.93 5.25
C LYS A 110 -3.17 0.29 5.58
N CYS A 111 -3.82 1.33 6.08
CA CYS A 111 -3.11 2.43 6.73
C CYS A 111 -2.64 1.97 8.10
N LYS A 112 -1.38 2.26 8.41
CA LYS A 112 -0.80 2.01 9.71
C LYS A 112 -0.03 3.25 10.13
N HIS A 113 -0.14 3.60 11.41
CA HIS A 113 0.68 4.66 11.98
C HIS A 113 2.16 4.39 11.73
N ILE A 114 2.86 5.45 11.35
CA ILE A 114 4.30 5.37 11.12
C ILE A 114 4.94 5.23 12.49
N THR A 115 5.52 4.08 12.83
CA THR A 115 6.10 3.77 14.15
C THR A 115 7.40 4.53 14.45
N GLU A 116 7.94 5.24 13.46
CA GLU A 116 9.05 6.19 13.61
C GLU A 116 8.45 7.60 13.60
N GLY A 117 8.84 8.45 14.56
CA GLY A 117 8.35 9.83 14.59
C GLY A 117 8.77 10.57 13.32
N THR A 118 7.83 10.80 12.40
CA THR A 118 8.04 11.59 11.17
C THR A 118 7.88 13.08 11.41
N CYS A 119 7.68 13.48 12.66
CA CYS A 119 7.74 14.84 13.17
C CYS A 119 8.92 15.61 12.54
N GLY A 120 8.58 16.51 11.61
CA GLY A 120 9.53 17.30 10.84
C GLY A 120 9.28 18.79 11.03
N LEU A 121 10.33 19.57 10.85
CA LEU A 121 10.26 21.03 10.83
C LEU A 121 9.99 21.50 9.41
N HIS A 122 8.91 22.25 9.22
CA HIS A 122 8.50 22.79 7.93
C HIS A 122 8.53 24.31 7.96
N LYS A 123 8.71 24.90 6.77
CA LYS A 123 8.72 26.36 6.58
C LYS A 123 7.77 26.72 5.45
N VAL A 124 6.91 27.70 5.70
CA VAL A 124 5.94 28.20 4.71
C VAL A 124 5.96 29.72 4.68
N TRP A 125 5.80 30.30 3.49
CA TRP A 125 5.61 31.74 3.34
C TRP A 125 4.12 32.04 3.32
N ASP A 126 3.61 32.58 4.42
CA ASP A 126 2.20 32.93 4.56
C ASP A 126 2.01 34.24 5.31
N TYR A 127 0.81 34.77 5.27
CA TYR A 127 0.44 35.96 6.00
C TYR A 127 0.13 35.64 7.45
N LEU A 128 0.73 36.39 8.37
CA LEU A 128 0.41 36.25 9.78
C LEU A 128 -0.95 36.89 10.05
N LYS A 129 -1.90 36.11 10.56
CA LYS A 129 -3.21 36.60 10.97
C LYS A 129 -3.29 36.65 12.48
N ASN A 130 -3.95 37.67 13.01
CA ASN A 130 -4.37 37.63 14.39
C ASN A 130 -5.43 36.55 14.58
N SER A 131 -5.70 36.26 15.83
CA SER A 131 -6.44 35.09 16.22
C SER A 131 -7.88 35.09 15.64
N ASN A 132 -8.54 36.25 15.50
CA ASN A 132 -9.88 36.38 14.89
C ASN A 132 -9.83 36.65 13.39
N GLY A 133 -8.64 36.68 12.77
CA GLY A 133 -8.45 36.91 11.34
C GLY A 133 -8.78 38.33 10.86
N THR A 134 -9.05 39.29 11.76
CA THR A 134 -9.40 40.67 11.40
C THR A 134 -8.18 41.55 11.07
N CYS A 135 -6.98 41.10 11.45
CA CYS A 135 -5.72 41.78 11.18
C CYS A 135 -4.74 40.78 10.56
N GLN A 136 -4.11 41.20 9.45
CA GLN A 136 -3.20 40.39 8.67
C GLN A 136 -1.93 41.18 8.36
N SER A 137 -0.77 40.52 8.33
CA SER A 137 0.48 41.15 7.88
C SER A 137 0.36 41.69 6.46
N VAL A 138 1.06 42.79 6.18
CA VAL A 138 1.07 43.42 4.85
C VAL A 138 1.76 42.57 3.79
N ASP A 139 2.79 41.81 4.20
CA ASP A 139 3.54 40.89 3.36
C ASP A 139 3.55 39.48 3.96
N LYS A 140 3.88 38.49 3.13
CA LYS A 140 4.12 37.12 3.58
C LYS A 140 5.39 37.05 4.39
N ILE A 141 5.34 36.36 5.51
CA ILE A 141 6.49 36.07 6.36
C ILE A 141 6.78 34.57 6.36
N GLN A 142 8.03 34.20 6.65
CA GLN A 142 8.40 32.79 6.77
C GLN A 142 7.96 32.27 8.13
N LEU A 143 6.93 31.43 8.13
CA LEU A 143 6.44 30.71 9.30
C LEU A 143 7.15 29.36 9.38
N THR A 144 7.53 28.98 10.59
CA THR A 144 8.05 27.64 10.90
C THR A 144 7.00 26.88 11.70
N TYR A 145 6.72 25.62 11.35
CA TYR A 145 5.76 24.79 12.05
C TYR A 145 6.19 23.32 12.02
N CYS A 146 5.62 22.51 12.91
CA CYS A 146 5.84 21.08 12.94
C CYS A 146 4.69 20.35 12.25
N SER A 147 5.01 19.35 11.43
CA SER A 147 4.03 18.41 10.86
C SER A 147 4.60 17.00 10.81
N GLY A 148 3.74 16.03 10.49
CA GLY A 148 4.06 14.61 10.58
C GLY A 148 3.51 13.95 11.85
N GLY A 149 3.81 12.67 12.00
CA GLY A 149 3.29 11.82 13.07
C GLY A 149 4.30 11.61 14.20
N CYS A 150 3.79 11.35 15.41
CA CYS A 150 4.60 11.10 16.60
C CYS A 150 4.73 9.61 16.94
N GLY A 151 4.78 8.75 15.93
CA GLY A 151 4.89 7.31 16.20
C GLY A 151 3.58 6.75 16.75
N ASP A 152 3.74 5.92 17.79
CA ASP A 152 2.64 5.40 18.60
C ASP A 152 2.08 6.44 19.60
N THR A 153 2.65 7.65 19.67
CA THR A 153 2.17 8.71 20.55
C THR A 153 0.92 9.36 19.96
N ARG A 154 -0.13 9.52 20.77
CA ARG A 154 -1.35 10.26 20.38
C ARG A 154 -1.20 11.79 20.41
N SER A 155 0.02 12.28 20.59
CA SER A 155 0.33 13.69 20.74
C SER A 155 0.71 14.28 19.39
N TYR A 156 0.24 15.48 19.11
CA TYR A 156 0.69 16.22 17.94
C TYR A 156 2.12 16.75 18.14
N PRO A 157 2.94 16.81 17.08
CA PRO A 157 4.26 17.42 17.14
C PRO A 157 4.14 18.92 17.43
N MET A 158 5.03 19.43 18.27
CA MET A 158 5.01 20.84 18.67
C MET A 158 6.40 21.47 18.63
N LEU A 159 6.41 22.78 18.38
CA LEU A 159 7.59 23.61 18.60
C LEU A 159 7.75 23.84 20.09
N THR A 160 8.90 23.45 20.65
CA THR A 160 9.21 23.70 22.06
C THR A 160 9.72 25.12 22.24
N ASN A 161 9.58 25.66 23.46
CA ASN A 161 10.22 26.92 23.83
C ASN A 161 11.49 26.60 24.61
N ASP A 162 12.65 27.10 24.18
CA ASP A 162 13.85 27.01 24.99
C ASP A 162 13.66 27.84 26.27
N SER A 163 14.40 27.52 27.32
CA SER A 163 14.31 28.14 28.66
C SER A 163 14.45 29.67 28.69
N THR A 164 14.85 30.27 27.56
CA THR A 164 15.00 31.71 27.31
C THR A 164 13.76 32.36 26.71
N GLY A 165 12.67 31.62 26.47
CA GLY A 165 11.46 32.14 25.83
C GLY A 165 11.56 32.23 24.30
N THR A 166 12.61 31.65 23.70
CA THR A 166 12.78 31.54 22.24
C THR A 166 12.31 30.17 21.75
N CYS A 167 11.43 30.13 20.75
CA CYS A 167 10.98 28.86 20.16
C CYS A 167 12.19 28.08 19.62
N SER A 168 12.38 26.86 20.10
CA SER A 168 13.38 25.92 19.62
C SER A 168 13.08 25.55 18.17
N ASN A 169 14.12 25.45 17.34
CA ASN A 169 13.99 25.04 15.94
C ASN A 169 13.90 23.51 15.78
N HIS A 170 13.53 22.80 16.84
CA HIS A 170 13.37 21.36 16.86
C HIS A 170 11.90 21.02 17.11
N CYS A 171 11.37 20.11 16.30
CA CYS A 171 10.04 19.58 16.51
C CYS A 171 10.13 18.39 17.46
N HIS A 172 9.44 18.49 18.58
CA HIS A 172 9.36 17.42 19.56
C HIS A 172 7.93 16.91 19.64
N CYS A 173 7.81 15.59 19.76
CA CYS A 173 6.59 15.01 20.30
C CYS A 173 6.55 15.35 21.80
N CYS A 174 5.37 15.62 22.36
CA CYS A 174 5.27 15.69 23.82
C CYS A 174 5.89 14.42 24.39
N GLU A 175 7.01 14.52 25.11
CA GLU A 175 7.56 13.41 25.87
C GLU A 175 6.59 13.09 27.01
N GLY A 176 5.52 12.38 26.68
CA GLY A 176 4.64 11.76 27.64
C GLY A 176 5.37 10.56 28.21
N SER A 177 6.19 10.78 29.24
CA SER A 177 6.38 9.69 30.20
C SER A 177 4.99 9.33 30.72
N ILE A 178 4.57 8.07 30.63
CA ILE A 178 3.42 7.57 31.40
C ILE A 178 3.85 7.55 32.87
N ALA A 179 3.95 8.74 33.47
CA ALA A 179 4.10 8.89 34.89
C ALA A 179 2.70 8.81 35.49
N LYS A 180 2.52 7.92 36.48
CA LYS A 180 1.31 7.86 37.30
C LYS A 180 0.90 9.28 37.68
N VAL A 181 -0.32 9.65 37.28
CA VAL A 181 -0.94 10.92 37.65
C VAL A 181 -1.07 10.93 39.16
N ASN A 182 -0.15 11.62 39.84
CA ASN A 182 -0.46 12.18 41.14
C ASN A 182 -1.13 13.53 40.89
N GLU A 183 -2.40 13.60 41.27
CA GLU A 183 -3.19 14.81 41.31
C GLU A 183 -2.44 15.89 42.08
N ASN A 184 -1.85 16.83 41.36
CA ASN A 184 -1.55 18.17 41.85
C ASN A 184 -1.57 19.11 40.64
N ILE A 185 -2.78 19.58 40.37
CA ILE A 185 -3.06 20.62 39.39
C ILE A 185 -2.41 21.90 39.90
N HIS A 186 -1.31 22.33 39.27
CA HIS A 186 -0.83 23.69 39.36
C HIS A 186 -0.43 24.19 37.98
N HIS A 187 -1.29 25.07 37.48
CA HIS A 187 -1.10 26.12 36.47
C HIS A 187 0.23 26.12 35.70
N SER A 188 0.16 25.90 34.38
CA SER A 188 0.67 26.84 33.35
C SER A 188 0.68 26.20 31.95
N PHE A 189 -0.49 25.94 31.40
CA PHE A 189 -0.65 25.79 29.95
C PHE A 189 -1.94 26.48 29.54
N ILE A 190 -1.82 27.69 28.99
CA ILE A 190 -2.89 28.31 28.21
C ILE A 190 -2.25 28.87 26.94
N TYR A 191 -2.16 28.03 25.91
CA TYR A 191 -2.49 28.50 24.57
C TYR A 191 -4.00 28.79 24.57
N ARG A 192 -4.36 30.06 24.75
CA ARG A 192 -5.66 30.58 24.30
C ARG A 192 -5.42 31.90 23.61
N THR A 193 -5.71 31.90 22.33
CA THR A 193 -6.28 33.06 21.65
C THR A 193 -7.05 32.41 20.50
N LEU A 194 -8.37 32.19 20.56
CA LEU A 194 -9.47 32.99 21.09
C LEU A 194 -10.72 32.18 21.43
N HIS A 195 -11.62 32.75 22.24
CA HIS A 195 -12.81 33.45 21.75
C HIS A 195 -13.49 34.18 22.93
N GLU A 196 -13.79 35.47 22.70
CA GLU A 196 -14.93 36.28 23.15
C GLU A 196 -15.63 35.99 24.49
N ASN A 197 -15.56 36.94 25.43
CA ASN A 197 -16.65 37.88 25.77
C ASN A 197 -16.50 38.51 27.16
N LEU A 198 -16.85 39.80 27.24
CA LEU A 198 -17.28 40.57 28.44
C LEU A 198 -16.20 40.77 29.55
N LEU A 199 -15.92 41.94 30.12
CA LEU A 199 -16.52 43.28 30.17
C LEU A 199 -15.41 44.30 30.48
N ILE A 200 -15.59 45.50 29.97
CA ILE A 200 -14.85 46.74 30.23
C ILE A 200 -14.98 47.12 31.73
N PHE A 201 -13.91 47.63 32.35
CA PHE A 201 -13.87 48.94 33.04
C PHE A 201 -12.42 49.31 33.35
N SER A 202 -11.95 50.37 32.67
CA SER A 202 -10.81 51.20 33.08
C SER A 202 -11.29 52.24 34.08
N SER A 203 -10.51 52.55 35.13
CA SER A 203 -10.07 53.92 35.44
C SER A 203 -9.38 54.02 36.81
N SER A 204 -8.25 54.74 36.80
CA SER A 204 -7.55 55.47 37.88
C SER A 204 -6.73 54.67 38.89
#